data_AF-A0A2N1FDN5-F1
#
_entry.id   AF-A0A2N1FDN5-F1
#
_cell.length_a   1.000
_cell.length_b   1.000
_cell.length_c   1.000
_cell.angle_alpha   90.00
_cell.angle_beta   90.00
_cell.angle_gamma   90.00
#
_symmetry.space_group_name_H-M   'P 1'
#
loop_
_entity.id
_entity.type
_entity.pdbx_description
1 polymer ?
#
loop_
_entity_poly.entity_id
_entity_poly.type
_entity_poly.pdbx_seq_one_letter_code
_entity_poly.pdbx_strand_id
1 'polypeptide(L)' 'MRLKFLKRLRLSVFIIHINAIKDIVSYTNSCLQLKLYSYYTDEIIVSRERVKEFKNWID' A
#
# COMPACT_ATOMS: atom_id res chain seq x y z
N MET A 1 20.35 -5.17 -2.53
CA MET A 1 18.91 -5.41 -2.35
C MET A 1 18.25 -4.08 -2.00
N ARG A 2 17.50 -3.44 -2.91
CA ARG A 2 17.02 -2.04 -2.74
C ARG A 2 15.55 -2.02 -2.30
N LEU A 3 15.28 -1.72 -1.03
CA LEU A 3 13.95 -1.26 -0.61
C LEU A 3 13.74 0.19 -1.10
N LYS A 4 12.53 0.53 -1.55
CA LYS A 4 12.12 1.90 -1.88
C LYS A 4 11.01 2.37 -0.93
N PHE A 5 11.07 3.65 -0.59
CA PHE A 5 10.18 4.33 0.35
C PHE A 5 8.86 4.73 -0.31
N LEU A 6 7.74 4.53 0.40
CA LEU A 6 6.58 5.41 0.34
C LEU A 6 6.25 5.84 1.78
N LYS A 7 6.34 7.14 2.09
CA LYS A 7 5.88 7.71 3.37
C LYS A 7 4.33 7.64 3.46
N ARG A 8 3.73 8.01 4.59
CA ARG A 8 2.30 8.39 4.71
C ARG A 8 2.12 9.40 5.85
N LEU A 9 1.15 10.32 5.74
CA LEU A 9 0.81 11.29 6.79
C LEU A 9 0.02 10.66 7.95
N ARG A 10 0.71 9.81 8.72
CA ARG A 10 0.52 9.46 10.15
C ARG A 10 1.77 8.64 10.48
N LEU A 11 2.43 8.85 11.63
CA LEU A 11 3.78 8.35 11.91
C LEU A 11 3.86 6.82 12.14
N SER A 12 3.57 6.05 11.09
CA SER A 12 3.70 4.59 11.03
C SER A 12 4.07 4.22 9.60
N VAL A 13 5.36 3.95 9.37
CA VAL A 13 5.86 3.48 8.08
C VAL A 13 5.67 1.97 8.04
N PHE A 14 4.67 1.51 7.30
CA PHE A 14 4.45 0.09 7.08
C PHE A 14 5.35 -0.39 5.94
N ILE A 15 6.20 -1.37 6.23
CA ILE A 15 7.01 -2.06 5.24
C ILE A 15 6.31 -3.38 4.95
N ILE A 16 5.84 -3.55 3.71
CA ILE A 16 5.22 -4.80 3.24
C ILE A 16 6.04 -5.39 2.10
N HIS A 17 6.03 -6.71 2.01
CA HIS A 17 6.62 -7.44 0.91
C HIS A 17 5.64 -7.47 -0.28
N ILE A 18 6.10 -7.14 -1.50
CA ILE A 18 5.20 -7.06 -2.67
C ILE A 18 4.50 -8.40 -2.95
N ASN A 19 5.20 -9.53 -2.78
CA ASN A 19 4.60 -10.87 -2.96
C ASN A 19 3.57 -11.23 -1.88
N ALA A 20 3.45 -10.45 -0.79
CA ALA A 20 2.40 -10.65 0.20
C ALA A 20 1.07 -9.98 -0.20
N ILE A 21 1.11 -9.07 -1.18
CA ILE A 21 -0.08 -8.43 -1.76
C ILE A 21 -0.82 -9.48 -2.61
N LYS A 22 -2.04 -9.80 -2.18
CA LYS A 22 -2.97 -10.68 -2.89
C LYS A 22 -3.76 -9.92 -3.94
N ASP A 23 -4.20 -8.70 -3.62
CA ASP A 23 -5.02 -7.89 -4.51
C ASP A 23 -4.91 -6.39 -4.18
N ILE A 24 -5.19 -5.52 -5.15
CA ILE A 24 -5.13 -4.07 -5.05
C ILE A 24 -6.47 -3.50 -5.51
N VAL A 25 -7.33 -3.17 -4.55
CA VAL A 25 -8.71 -2.74 -4.82
C VAL A 25 -8.89 -1.23 -4.61
N SER A 26 -9.79 -0.63 -5.40
CA SER A 26 -10.20 0.76 -5.20
C SER A 26 -10.96 0.91 -3.87
N TYR A 27 -10.52 1.86 -3.05
CA TYR A 27 -11.19 2.22 -1.79
C TYR A 27 -11.87 3.61 -1.91
N THR A 28 -12.54 4.04 -0.83
CA THR A 28 -13.17 5.37 -0.75
C THR A 28 -12.18 6.51 -1.07
N ASN A 29 -12.71 7.64 -1.55
CA ASN A 29 -11.95 8.88 -1.78
C ASN A 29 -10.71 8.71 -2.69
N SER A 30 -10.80 7.83 -3.69
CA SER A 30 -9.70 7.51 -4.62
C SER A 30 -8.42 6.98 -3.96
N CYS A 31 -8.53 6.43 -2.74
CA CYS A 31 -7.46 5.65 -2.13
C CYS A 31 -7.42 4.22 -2.73
N LEU A 32 -6.31 3.51 -2.57
CA LEU A 32 -6.26 2.06 -2.83
C LEU A 32 -6.22 1.31 -1.50
N GLN A 33 -6.80 0.12 -1.46
CA GLN A 33 -6.65 -0.83 -0.36
C GLN A 33 -5.87 -2.05 -0.87
N LEU A 34 -4.88 -2.49 -0.09
CA LEU A 34 -4.10 -3.67 -0.36
C LEU A 34 -4.68 -4.83 0.45
N LYS A 35 -5.14 -5.88 -0.23
CA LYS A 35 -5.50 -7.15 0.41
C LYS A 35 -4.24 -8.01 0.44
N LEU A 36 -3.93 -8.60 1.59
CA LEU A 36 -2.79 -9.51 1.77
C LEU A 36 -3.24 -10.98 1.72
N TYR A 37 -2.30 -11.89 1.45
CA TYR A 37 -2.57 -13.33 1.51
C TYR A 37 -2.81 -13.85 2.93
N SER A 38 -2.08 -13.32 3.91
CA SER A 38 -2.18 -13.70 5.32
C SER A 38 -2.76 -12.55 6.15
N TYR A 39 -3.71 -12.87 7.03
CA TYR A 39 -4.37 -11.95 7.97
C TYR A 39 -3.45 -11.65 9.18
N TYR A 40 -3.71 -10.68 10.07
CA TYR A 40 -5.00 -10.14 10.58
C TYR A 40 -5.02 -8.60 10.81
N THR A 41 -6.23 -8.13 11.14
CA THR A 41 -6.58 -6.87 11.83
C THR A 41 -6.44 -5.54 11.07
N ASP A 42 -5.28 -5.23 10.46
CA ASP A 42 -5.05 -3.90 9.89
C ASP A 42 -5.29 -3.83 8.37
N GLU A 43 -6.21 -2.95 7.94
CA GLU A 43 -6.44 -2.65 6.53
C GLU A 43 -5.37 -1.70 6.00
N ILE A 44 -4.48 -2.22 5.14
CA ILE A 44 -3.45 -1.39 4.51
C ILE A 44 -4.05 -0.56 3.38
N ILE A 45 -4.15 0.74 3.62
CA ILE A 45 -4.65 1.73 2.67
C ILE A 45 -3.48 2.57 2.14
N VAL A 46 -3.49 2.88 0.84
CA VAL A 46 -2.63 3.86 0.19
C VAL A 46 -3.42 5.16 0.02
N SER A 47 -2.98 6.24 0.66
CA SER A 47 -3.64 7.56 0.58
C SER A 47 -3.68 8.08 -0.86
N ARG A 48 -4.76 8.77 -1.25
CA ARG A 48 -4.98 9.39 -2.58
C ARG A 48 -3.74 10.11 -3.14
N GLU A 49 -3.06 10.90 -2.31
CA GLU A 49 -1.84 11.66 -2.69
C GLU A 49 -0.70 10.75 -3.22
N ARG A 50 -0.67 9.47 -2.82
CA ARG A 50 0.40 8.49 -3.09
C ARG A 50 0.02 7.42 -4.09
N VAL A 51 -1.26 7.33 -4.46
CA VAL A 51 -1.74 6.30 -5.41
C VAL A 51 -0.98 6.37 -6.74
N LYS A 52 -0.63 7.57 -7.22
CA LYS A 52 0.17 7.74 -8.43
C LYS A 52 1.61 7.23 -8.27
N GLU A 53 2.29 7.61 -7.18
CA GLU A 53 3.65 7.16 -6.86
C GLU A 53 3.71 5.63 -6.65
N PHE A 54 2.70 5.07 -5.98
CA PHE A 54 2.58 3.64 -5.72
C PHE A 54 2.37 2.81 -6.99
N LYS A 55 1.50 3.27 -7.92
CA LYS A 55 1.31 2.61 -9.22
C LYS A 55 2.62 2.61 -10.03
N ASN A 56 3.29 3.76 -10.11
CA ASN A 56 4.60 3.91 -10.75
C ASN A 56 5.76 3.14 -10.07
N TRP A 57 5.50 2.47 -8.94
CA TRP A 57 6.47 1.63 -8.24
C TRP A 57 6.21 0.12 -8.44
N ILE A 58 5.00 -0.26 -8.84
CA ILE A 58 4.61 -1.65 -9.14
C ILE A 58 4.76 -1.96 -10.64
N ASP A 59 4.71 -0.95 -11.50
CA ASP A 59 5.08 -0.99 -12.93
C ASP A 59 6.60 -1.25 -13.10
#